data_AF-A0A2N2JKA4-F1
#
_entry.id   AF-A0A2N2JKA4-F1
#
_cell.length_a   1.000
_cell.length_b   1.000
_cell.length_c   1.000
_cell.angle_alpha   90.00
_cell.angle_beta   90.00
_cell.angle_gamma   90.00
#
_symmetry.space_group_name_H-M   'P 1'
#
loop_
_entity.id
_entity.type
_entity.pdbx_description
1 polymer ?
#
loop_
_entity_poly.entity_id
_entity_poly.type
_entity_poly.pdbx_seq_one_letter_code
_entity_poly.pdbx_strand_id
1 'polypeptide(L)'
;MSNSRSGRSGSSVFAGGGQHLRRALSVEMDPGEPLADEVALVAGLGGVGGTYARLLLWRRSMLYLGFFVLLPSLLIDSISAIIQLADNDVGGIAVDKDSVAVLGGLGFLVVCLNAVMAFGVYSAFRRWSDWGASRKVLLITWVIAFLAPFAVALFPMRSVAGGNAQAAIIFGLLGALNHVVALAPKVLALIPGLLRAAVSAKVLFPQTSAPGWLVTLASPFYLLLLFVIMMLPYQLTGSPLLMLAMLCFLLGPVWLWRSGTALARPTRPEETVALVKKTRGVSIALNGAGAVLLLIGVLTAGIGIDALSVFKALIGIAANVLILSVVAIDVLIGGMSRARTIAREVVSDEADPLDTFMDEAAAATGPPPEG
;
A
#
# COMPACT_ATOMS: atom_id res chain seq x y z
N MET A 1 3.67 -30.11 -38.09
CA MET A 1 3.22 -29.04 -37.19
C MET A 1 2.52 -29.67 -36.00
N SER A 2 3.29 -29.95 -34.95
CA SER A 2 2.83 -30.62 -33.73
C SER A 2 2.52 -29.54 -32.69
N ASN A 3 1.23 -29.38 -32.39
CA ASN A 3 0.75 -28.44 -31.39
C ASN A 3 0.98 -29.08 -30.02
N SER A 4 2.23 -29.05 -29.54
CA SER A 4 2.59 -29.52 -28.21
C SER A 4 1.99 -28.55 -27.19
N ARG A 5 0.75 -28.85 -26.79
CA ARG A 5 0.19 -28.36 -25.53
C ARG A 5 1.06 -28.93 -24.42
N SER A 6 2.17 -28.25 -24.13
CA SER A 6 2.98 -28.50 -22.95
C SER A 6 2.03 -28.49 -21.77
N GLY A 7 1.93 -29.64 -21.10
CA GLY A 7 1.16 -29.75 -19.88
C GLY A 7 1.68 -28.67 -18.95
N ARG A 8 0.84 -27.68 -18.64
CA ARG A 8 1.06 -26.76 -17.53
C ARG A 8 1.12 -27.62 -16.29
N SER A 9 2.31 -28.13 -15.97
CA SER A 9 2.63 -28.63 -14.65
C SER A 9 2.13 -27.57 -13.69
N GLY A 10 1.11 -27.92 -12.91
CA GLY A 10 0.40 -26.97 -12.06
C GLY A 10 1.36 -26.43 -11.02
N SER A 11 2.07 -25.35 -11.36
CA SER A 11 2.80 -24.54 -10.41
C SER A 11 1.78 -24.15 -9.34
N SER A 12 1.90 -24.73 -8.15
CA SER A 12 0.96 -24.41 -7.09
C SER A 12 1.10 -22.92 -6.84
N VAL A 13 -0.02 -22.21 -7.00
CA VAL A 13 -0.09 -20.74 -6.84
C VAL A 13 0.42 -20.29 -5.45
N PHE A 14 0.55 -21.24 -4.52
CA PHE A 14 0.97 -21.08 -3.13
C PHE A 14 2.42 -21.52 -2.84
N ALA A 15 3.13 -22.13 -3.80
CA ALA A 15 4.55 -22.42 -3.61
C ALA A 15 5.37 -21.12 -3.61
N GLY A 16 6.37 -21.04 -2.73
CA GLY A 16 7.30 -19.90 -2.70
C GLY A 16 6.88 -18.72 -1.82
N GLY A 17 5.88 -18.87 -0.93
CA GLY A 17 5.46 -17.80 -0.02
C GLY A 17 6.62 -17.18 0.79
N GLY A 18 7.55 -18.01 1.30
CA GLY A 18 8.74 -17.54 2.00
C GLY A 18 9.70 -16.73 1.11
N GLN A 19 9.79 -17.09 -0.16
CA GLN A 19 10.61 -16.36 -1.13
C GLN A 19 9.98 -15.03 -1.52
N HIS A 20 8.66 -14.97 -1.75
CA HIS A 20 7.95 -13.72 -1.97
C HIS A 20 8.09 -12.78 -0.76
N LEU A 21 7.98 -13.31 0.46
CA LEU A 21 8.22 -12.55 1.68
C LEU A 21 9.65 -11.99 1.73
N ARG A 22 10.66 -12.84 1.51
CA ARG A 22 12.07 -12.43 1.48
C ARG A 22 12.32 -11.35 0.43
N ARG A 23 11.84 -11.52 -0.81
CA ARG A 23 12.03 -10.54 -1.90
C ARG A 23 11.34 -9.21 -1.60
N ALA A 24 10.09 -9.23 -1.13
CA ALA A 24 9.36 -8.02 -0.79
C ALA A 24 10.00 -7.25 0.38
N LEU A 25 10.57 -7.97 1.35
CA LEU A 25 11.26 -7.38 2.50
C LEU A 25 12.71 -6.99 2.19
N SER A 26 13.33 -7.60 1.18
CA SER A 26 14.71 -7.29 0.78
C SER A 26 14.85 -5.82 0.40
N VAL A 27 16.04 -5.27 0.66
CA VAL A 27 16.39 -3.91 0.24
C VAL A 27 17.02 -3.92 -1.15
N GLU A 28 17.82 -4.94 -1.47
CA GLU A 28 18.57 -5.03 -2.72
C GLU A 28 17.69 -5.29 -3.95
N MET A 29 16.38 -5.55 -3.76
CA MET A 29 15.53 -6.18 -4.77
C MET A 29 16.27 -7.33 -5.45
N ASP A 30 17.02 -8.07 -4.63
CA ASP A 30 17.78 -9.21 -5.11
C ASP A 30 16.73 -10.21 -5.61
N PRO A 31 16.73 -10.51 -6.91
CA PRO A 31 15.79 -11.46 -7.47
C PRO A 31 15.93 -12.83 -6.80
N GLY A 32 17.10 -13.11 -6.19
CA GLY A 32 17.43 -14.43 -5.67
C GLY A 32 17.33 -15.47 -6.78
N GLU A 33 17.13 -16.73 -6.40
CA GLU A 33 16.87 -17.78 -7.38
C GLU A 33 15.48 -17.57 -8.01
N PRO A 34 15.32 -17.36 -9.32
CA PRO A 34 14.00 -17.26 -9.93
C PRO A 34 13.19 -18.56 -9.67
N LEU A 35 11.89 -18.44 -9.40
CA LEU A 35 10.98 -19.58 -9.34
C LEU A 35 10.93 -20.26 -10.72
N ALA A 36 10.58 -21.54 -10.78
CA ALA A 36 10.58 -22.31 -12.02
C ALA A 36 9.76 -21.65 -13.16
N ASP A 37 8.68 -20.93 -12.82
CA ASP A 37 7.85 -20.19 -13.77
C ASP A 37 8.40 -18.79 -14.12
N GLU A 38 9.38 -18.29 -13.38
CA GLU A 38 10.09 -17.02 -13.61
C GLU A 38 11.32 -17.21 -14.50
N VAL A 39 11.96 -18.39 -14.46
CA VAL A 39 13.21 -18.68 -15.18
C VAL A 39 13.10 -18.34 -16.67
N ALA A 40 12.03 -18.80 -17.34
CA ALA A 40 11.85 -18.58 -18.77
C ALA A 40 11.72 -17.09 -19.13
N LEU A 41 10.98 -16.33 -18.30
CA LEU A 41 10.79 -14.89 -18.51
C LEU A 41 12.09 -14.12 -18.25
N VAL A 42 12.79 -14.45 -17.17
CA VAL A 42 14.07 -13.82 -16.83
C VAL A 42 15.14 -14.13 -17.86
N ALA A 43 15.18 -15.36 -18.39
CA ALA A 43 16.08 -15.73 -19.47
C ALA A 43 15.79 -14.92 -20.76
N GLY A 44 14.51 -14.71 -21.10
CA GLY A 44 14.10 -13.92 -22.26
C GLY A 44 14.45 -12.42 -22.14
N LEU A 45 14.57 -11.89 -20.93
CA LEU A 45 14.92 -10.48 -20.65
C LEU A 45 16.44 -10.23 -20.57
N GLY A 46 17.28 -11.16 -21.02
CA GLY A 46 18.74 -11.02 -20.93
C GLY A 46 19.31 -11.37 -19.55
N GLY A 47 18.57 -12.10 -18.72
CA GLY A 47 19.03 -12.65 -17.44
C GLY A 47 18.62 -11.85 -16.20
N VAL A 48 19.00 -12.39 -15.04
CA VAL A 48 18.61 -11.97 -13.68
C VAL A 48 19.12 -10.54 -13.32
N GLY A 49 20.05 -9.99 -14.10
CA GLY A 49 20.68 -8.69 -13.86
C GLY A 49 19.91 -7.46 -14.33
N GLY A 50 18.94 -7.62 -15.25
CA GLY A 50 18.18 -6.49 -15.80
C GLY A 50 17.39 -5.73 -14.73
N THR A 51 17.46 -4.40 -14.73
CA THR A 51 16.66 -3.56 -13.81
C THR A 51 15.16 -3.80 -13.98
N TYR A 52 14.72 -4.08 -15.21
CA TYR A 52 13.34 -4.45 -15.52
C TYR A 52 12.92 -5.78 -14.90
N ALA A 53 13.73 -6.84 -15.07
CA ALA A 53 13.47 -8.15 -14.46
C ALA A 53 13.36 -8.05 -12.92
N ARG A 54 14.27 -7.32 -12.28
CA ARG A 54 14.25 -7.08 -10.82
C ARG A 54 12.97 -6.38 -10.36
N LEU A 55 12.54 -5.34 -11.09
CA LEU A 55 11.27 -4.67 -10.81
C LEU A 55 10.08 -5.62 -10.91
N LEU A 56 9.98 -6.41 -11.99
CA LEU A 56 8.86 -7.33 -12.19
C LEU A 56 8.77 -8.41 -11.09
N LEU A 57 9.91 -8.98 -10.70
CA LEU A 57 9.97 -10.01 -9.64
C LEU A 57 9.62 -9.44 -8.25
N TRP A 58 10.13 -8.24 -7.95
CA TRP A 58 9.75 -7.52 -6.73
C TRP A 58 8.25 -7.19 -6.72
N ARG A 59 7.74 -6.67 -7.85
CA ARG A 59 6.33 -6.31 -8.03
C ARG A 59 5.41 -7.51 -7.85
N ARG A 60 5.74 -8.66 -8.48
CA ARG A 60 5.01 -9.93 -8.29
C ARG A 60 4.95 -10.32 -6.82
N SER A 61 6.08 -10.24 -6.11
CA SER A 61 6.17 -10.60 -4.69
C SER A 61 5.36 -9.67 -3.80
N MET A 62 5.35 -8.37 -4.08
CA MET A 62 4.53 -7.39 -3.36
C MET A 62 3.03 -7.59 -3.61
N LEU A 63 2.63 -7.90 -4.86
CA LEU A 63 1.23 -8.22 -5.19
C LEU A 63 0.76 -9.50 -4.51
N TYR A 64 1.61 -10.54 -4.49
CA TYR A 64 1.33 -11.78 -3.77
C TYR A 64 1.04 -11.49 -2.30
N LEU A 65 1.99 -10.84 -1.59
CA LEU A 65 1.80 -10.53 -0.17
C LEU A 65 0.63 -9.58 0.06
N GLY A 66 0.47 -8.56 -0.77
CA GLY A 66 -0.65 -7.62 -0.71
C GLY A 66 -1.99 -8.35 -0.77
N PHE A 67 -2.14 -9.32 -1.68
CA PHE A 67 -3.34 -10.14 -1.79
C PHE A 67 -3.59 -10.99 -0.53
N PHE A 68 -2.57 -11.71 -0.05
CA PHE A 68 -2.71 -12.59 1.12
C PHE A 68 -2.94 -11.82 2.43
N VAL A 69 -2.42 -10.61 2.57
CA VAL A 69 -2.69 -9.76 3.74
C VAL A 69 -4.07 -9.09 3.61
N LEU A 70 -4.51 -8.75 2.39
CA LEU A 70 -5.82 -8.14 2.15
C LEU A 70 -6.98 -9.11 2.42
N LEU A 71 -6.84 -10.40 2.07
CA LEU A 71 -7.92 -11.39 2.20
C LEU A 71 -8.46 -11.54 3.64
N PRO A 72 -7.64 -11.73 4.69
CA PRO A 72 -8.13 -11.78 6.06
C PRO A 72 -8.82 -10.49 6.50
N SER A 73 -8.29 -9.32 6.12
CA SER A 73 -8.93 -8.03 6.42
C SER A 73 -10.32 -7.96 5.80
N LEU A 74 -10.44 -8.33 4.52
CA LEU A 74 -11.70 -8.33 3.79
C LEU A 74 -12.71 -9.31 4.39
N LEU A 75 -12.26 -10.49 4.81
CA LEU A 75 -13.12 -11.48 5.46
C LEU A 75 -13.68 -10.95 6.78
N ILE A 76 -12.83 -10.36 7.63
CA ILE A 76 -13.26 -9.76 8.90
C ILE A 76 -14.22 -8.61 8.66
N ASP A 77 -13.93 -7.73 7.69
CA ASP A 77 -14.83 -6.64 7.28
C ASP A 77 -16.18 -7.14 6.79
N SER A 78 -16.18 -8.22 5.99
CA SER A 78 -17.42 -8.82 5.48
C SER A 78 -18.27 -9.40 6.60
N ILE A 79 -17.65 -10.13 7.55
CA ILE A 79 -18.35 -10.67 8.72
C ILE A 79 -18.91 -9.52 9.58
N SER A 80 -18.11 -8.47 9.82
CA SER A 80 -18.55 -7.29 10.58
C SER A 80 -19.76 -6.62 9.91
N ALA A 81 -19.74 -6.45 8.59
CA ALA A 81 -20.84 -5.85 7.84
C ALA A 81 -22.10 -6.72 7.87
N ILE A 82 -21.98 -8.05 7.78
CA ILE A 82 -23.11 -8.97 7.89
C ILE A 82 -23.74 -8.93 9.28
N ILE A 83 -22.92 -8.91 10.33
CA ILE A 83 -23.41 -8.79 11.72
C ILE A 83 -24.14 -7.46 11.91
N GLN A 84 -23.58 -6.35 11.41
CA GLN A 84 -24.23 -5.03 11.48
C GLN A 84 -25.54 -4.95 10.69
N LEU A 85 -25.68 -5.71 9.60
CA LEU A 85 -26.94 -5.81 8.86
C LEU A 85 -28.00 -6.65 9.58
N ALA A 86 -27.57 -7.60 10.42
CA ALA A 86 -28.46 -8.45 11.21
C ALA A 86 -28.91 -7.78 12.52
N ASP A 87 -28.07 -6.88 13.06
CA ASP A 87 -28.37 -6.15 14.29
C ASP A 87 -29.22 -4.90 13.99
N ASN A 88 -30.43 -4.86 14.55
CA ASN A 88 -31.32 -3.70 14.40
C ASN A 88 -31.09 -2.65 15.49
N ASP A 89 -30.27 -2.95 16.51
CA ASP A 89 -30.02 -2.05 17.62
C ASP A 89 -28.66 -1.35 17.48
N VAL A 90 -28.68 -0.07 17.09
CA VAL A 90 -27.47 0.73 16.99
C VAL A 90 -27.21 1.42 18.34
N GLY A 91 -26.64 0.67 19.27
CA GLY A 91 -26.16 1.21 20.54
C GLY A 91 -27.28 1.66 21.50
N GLY A 92 -28.42 0.98 21.49
CA GLY A 92 -29.55 1.27 22.38
C GLY A 92 -30.41 2.46 21.93
N ILE A 93 -30.12 3.04 20.75
CA ILE A 93 -30.90 4.12 20.16
C ILE A 93 -31.85 3.50 19.13
N ALA A 94 -33.15 3.67 19.33
CA ALA A 94 -34.15 3.26 18.35
C ALA A 94 -33.96 4.08 17.06
N VAL A 95 -33.35 3.47 16.05
CA VAL A 95 -33.23 4.02 14.70
C VAL A 95 -34.35 3.43 13.84
N ASP A 96 -34.88 4.24 12.93
CA ASP A 96 -35.85 3.77 11.95
C ASP A 96 -35.24 2.65 11.08
N LYS A 97 -36.04 1.64 10.74
CA LYS A 97 -35.54 0.44 10.03
C LYS A 97 -34.97 0.80 8.65
N ASP A 98 -35.60 1.74 7.96
CA ASP A 98 -35.14 2.18 6.63
C ASP A 98 -33.77 2.86 6.73
N SER A 99 -33.58 3.67 7.78
CA SER A 99 -32.31 4.31 8.12
C SER A 99 -31.20 3.30 8.42
N VAL A 100 -31.47 2.26 9.20
CA VAL A 100 -30.49 1.17 9.47
C VAL A 100 -30.13 0.43 8.17
N ALA A 101 -31.12 0.13 7.33
CA ALA A 101 -30.90 -0.53 6.05
C ALA A 101 -30.02 0.30 5.10
N VAL A 102 -30.21 1.62 5.06
CA VAL A 102 -29.35 2.53 4.26
C VAL A 102 -27.91 2.53 4.79
N LEU A 103 -27.70 2.66 6.10
CA LEU A 103 -26.36 2.66 6.68
C LEU A 103 -25.64 1.32 6.48
N GLY A 104 -26.33 0.21 6.71
CA GLY A 104 -25.82 -1.13 6.45
C GLY A 104 -25.50 -1.34 4.97
N GLY A 105 -26.36 -0.86 4.07
CA GLY A 105 -26.13 -0.88 2.62
C GLY A 105 -24.89 -0.10 2.19
N LEU A 106 -24.66 1.08 2.78
CA LEU A 106 -23.45 1.88 2.53
C LEU A 106 -22.19 1.18 3.04
N GLY A 107 -22.23 0.59 4.24
CA GLY A 107 -21.13 -0.21 4.76
C GLY A 107 -20.81 -1.42 3.87
N PHE A 108 -21.85 -2.15 3.45
CA PHE A 108 -21.73 -3.29 2.55
C PHE A 108 -21.17 -2.90 1.17
N LEU A 109 -21.54 -1.72 0.65
CA LEU A 109 -20.98 -1.18 -0.59
C LEU A 109 -19.45 -1.01 -0.47
N VAL A 110 -18.94 -0.48 0.65
CA VAL A 110 -17.49 -0.35 0.87
C VAL A 110 -16.81 -1.72 0.86
N VAL A 111 -17.42 -2.73 1.50
CA VAL A 111 -16.91 -4.11 1.47
C VAL A 111 -16.86 -4.66 0.04
N CYS A 112 -17.91 -4.46 -0.74
CA CYS A 112 -17.94 -4.87 -2.15
C CYS A 112 -16.83 -4.20 -2.97
N LEU A 113 -16.60 -2.90 -2.75
CA LEU A 113 -15.55 -2.16 -3.46
C LEU A 113 -14.14 -2.59 -3.02
N ASN A 114 -13.94 -2.96 -1.75
CA ASN A 114 -12.69 -3.59 -1.31
C ASN A 114 -12.52 -4.99 -1.92
N ALA A 115 -13.59 -5.75 -2.15
CA ALA A 115 -13.54 -7.02 -2.87
C ALA A 115 -13.14 -6.83 -4.34
N VAL A 116 -13.60 -5.75 -5.00
CA VAL A 116 -13.13 -5.35 -6.33
C VAL A 116 -11.62 -5.09 -6.33
N MET A 117 -11.08 -4.44 -5.30
CA MET A 117 -9.63 -4.27 -5.13
C MET A 117 -8.90 -5.60 -4.94
N ALA A 118 -9.43 -6.53 -4.13
CA ALA A 118 -8.83 -7.86 -3.98
C ALA A 118 -8.78 -8.62 -5.32
N PHE A 119 -9.86 -8.56 -6.10
CA PHE A 119 -9.90 -9.11 -7.45
C PHE A 119 -8.90 -8.40 -8.39
N GLY A 120 -8.79 -7.07 -8.30
CA GLY A 120 -7.84 -6.28 -9.06
C GLY A 120 -6.39 -6.66 -8.78
N VAL A 121 -6.02 -6.81 -7.50
CA VAL A 121 -4.69 -7.26 -7.07
C VAL A 121 -4.41 -8.67 -7.57
N TYR A 122 -5.38 -9.59 -7.45
CA TYR A 122 -5.23 -10.95 -7.96
C TYR A 122 -5.06 -11.00 -9.49
N SER A 123 -5.85 -10.23 -10.23
CA SER A 123 -5.73 -10.09 -11.69
C SER A 123 -4.38 -9.49 -12.08
N ALA A 124 -3.94 -8.44 -11.38
CA ALA A 124 -2.63 -7.82 -11.58
C ALA A 124 -1.48 -8.80 -11.29
N PHE A 125 -1.61 -9.61 -10.24
CA PHE A 125 -0.68 -10.70 -9.91
C PHE A 125 -0.66 -11.77 -10.99
N ARG A 126 -1.81 -12.19 -11.54
CA ARG A 126 -1.85 -13.17 -12.63
C ARG A 126 -1.25 -12.67 -13.93
N ARG A 127 -1.38 -11.38 -14.22
CA ARG A 127 -0.85 -10.70 -15.40
C ARG A 127 0.45 -9.95 -15.09
N TRP A 128 1.22 -10.40 -14.11
CA TRP A 128 2.40 -9.67 -13.63
C TRP A 128 3.47 -9.42 -14.72
N SER A 129 3.54 -10.30 -15.73
CA SER A 129 4.45 -10.18 -16.88
C SER A 129 4.06 -9.07 -17.86
N ASP A 130 2.76 -8.77 -17.99
CA ASP A 130 2.25 -7.65 -18.77
C ASP A 130 2.14 -6.42 -17.86
N TRP A 131 3.25 -5.70 -17.73
CA TRP A 131 3.34 -4.53 -16.85
C TRP A 131 2.27 -3.49 -17.18
N GLY A 132 2.01 -3.22 -18.47
CA GLY A 132 1.08 -2.21 -18.92
C GLY A 132 -0.37 -2.50 -18.52
N ALA A 133 -0.86 -3.71 -18.79
CA ALA A 133 -2.22 -4.09 -18.41
C ALA A 133 -2.37 -4.23 -16.89
N SER A 134 -1.39 -4.85 -16.23
CA SER A 134 -1.42 -5.08 -14.79
C SER A 134 -1.44 -3.77 -13.99
N ARG A 135 -0.63 -2.78 -14.39
CA ARG A 135 -0.62 -1.42 -13.83
C ARG A 135 -1.99 -0.73 -13.90
N LYS A 136 -2.64 -0.78 -15.07
CA LYS A 136 -3.94 -0.11 -15.29
C LYS A 136 -5.03 -0.71 -14.40
N VAL A 137 -5.13 -2.04 -14.37
CA VAL A 137 -6.10 -2.75 -13.53
C VAL A 137 -5.88 -2.44 -12.06
N LEU A 138 -4.62 -2.50 -11.60
CA LEU A 138 -4.28 -2.25 -10.21
C LEU A 138 -4.61 -0.80 -9.80
N LEU A 139 -4.24 0.19 -10.63
CA LEU A 139 -4.49 1.60 -10.35
C LEU A 139 -6.00 1.88 -10.26
N ILE A 140 -6.79 1.41 -11.24
CA ILE A 140 -8.23 1.68 -11.29
C ILE A 140 -8.93 1.07 -10.07
N THR A 141 -8.67 -0.21 -9.79
CA THR A 141 -9.30 -0.92 -8.67
C THR A 141 -8.87 -0.35 -7.32
N TRP A 142 -7.62 0.07 -7.18
CA TRP A 142 -7.13 0.77 -5.99
C TRP A 142 -7.82 2.14 -5.81
N VAL A 143 -7.91 2.97 -6.86
CA VAL A 143 -8.59 4.29 -6.78
C VAL A 143 -10.05 4.12 -6.35
N ILE A 144 -10.76 3.16 -6.94
CA ILE A 144 -12.17 2.87 -6.61
C ILE A 144 -12.31 2.50 -5.12
N ALA A 145 -11.53 1.54 -4.63
CA ALA A 145 -11.61 1.08 -3.24
C ALA A 145 -11.06 2.10 -2.22
N PHE A 146 -10.09 2.93 -2.64
CA PHE A 146 -9.55 4.00 -1.81
C PHE A 146 -10.57 5.13 -1.63
N LEU A 147 -11.24 5.57 -2.72
CA LEU A 147 -12.22 6.65 -2.69
C LEU A 147 -13.59 6.24 -2.14
N ALA A 148 -13.95 4.96 -2.22
CA ALA A 148 -15.20 4.41 -1.72
C ALA A 148 -15.63 4.91 -0.32
N PRO A 149 -14.81 4.76 0.75
CA PRO A 149 -15.21 5.20 2.08
C PRO A 149 -15.32 6.72 2.21
N PHE A 150 -14.61 7.50 1.38
CA PHE A 150 -14.78 8.96 1.35
C PHE A 150 -16.13 9.33 0.72
N ALA A 151 -16.51 8.66 -0.36
CA ALA A 151 -17.83 8.86 -0.98
C ALA A 151 -18.96 8.51 0.00
N VAL A 152 -18.81 7.43 0.77
CA VAL A 152 -19.76 7.06 1.83
C VAL A 152 -19.79 8.09 2.96
N ALA A 153 -18.64 8.65 3.34
CA ALA A 153 -18.57 9.68 4.38
C ALA A 153 -19.24 11.02 4.00
N LEU A 154 -19.53 11.25 2.71
CA LEU A 154 -20.33 12.39 2.25
C LEU A 154 -21.83 12.21 2.49
N PHE A 155 -22.27 11.00 2.87
CA PHE A 155 -23.67 10.75 3.17
C PHE A 155 -24.12 11.57 4.40
N PRO A 156 -25.22 12.33 4.32
CA PRO A 156 -25.63 13.23 5.38
C PRO A 156 -26.25 12.45 6.56
N MET A 157 -25.43 11.98 7.49
CA MET A 157 -25.85 11.18 8.67
C MET A 157 -27.02 11.79 9.47
N ARG A 158 -27.21 13.12 9.41
CA ARG A 158 -28.36 13.81 10.00
C ARG A 158 -29.72 13.39 9.45
N SER A 159 -29.81 12.91 8.19
CA SER A 159 -31.07 12.48 7.58
C SER A 159 -31.61 11.19 8.18
N VAL A 160 -30.75 10.42 8.86
CA VAL A 160 -31.07 9.14 9.48
C VAL A 160 -31.98 9.34 10.72
N ALA A 161 -31.97 10.52 11.33
CA ALA A 161 -32.64 10.82 12.59
C ALA A 161 -34.16 11.09 12.50
N GLY A 162 -34.80 10.85 11.35
CA GLY A 162 -36.26 10.86 11.21
C GLY A 162 -36.95 12.20 11.57
N GLY A 163 -36.24 13.32 11.45
CA GLY A 163 -36.78 14.66 11.74
C GLY A 163 -36.63 15.16 13.18
N ASN A 164 -36.13 14.35 14.12
CA ASN A 164 -35.79 14.83 15.47
C ASN A 164 -34.49 15.64 15.43
N ALA A 165 -34.56 16.96 15.65
CA ALA A 165 -33.42 17.87 15.55
C ALA A 165 -32.27 17.52 16.51
N GLN A 166 -32.57 17.11 17.75
CA GLN A 166 -31.55 16.74 18.73
C GLN A 166 -30.86 15.44 18.32
N ALA A 167 -31.63 14.43 17.91
CA ALA A 167 -31.08 13.17 17.41
C ALA A 167 -30.24 13.40 16.15
N ALA A 168 -30.67 14.27 15.24
CA ALA A 168 -29.94 14.60 14.01
C ALA A 168 -28.55 15.19 14.28
N ILE A 169 -28.43 16.04 15.31
CA ILE A 169 -27.14 16.59 15.75
C ILE A 169 -26.25 15.48 16.32
N ILE A 170 -26.81 14.61 17.18
CA ILE A 170 -26.07 13.50 17.79
C ILE A 170 -25.58 12.51 16.72
N PHE A 171 -26.45 12.06 15.82
CA PHE A 171 -26.08 11.19 14.70
C PHE A 171 -25.08 11.83 13.75
N GLY A 172 -25.24 13.13 13.48
CA GLY A 172 -24.26 13.89 12.70
C GLY A 172 -22.87 13.87 13.33
N LEU A 173 -22.78 14.13 14.64
CA LEU A 173 -21.51 14.14 15.37
C LEU A 173 -20.88 12.75 15.49
N LEU A 174 -21.66 11.75 15.90
CA LEU A 174 -21.19 10.37 16.04
C LEU A 174 -20.79 9.78 14.69
N GLY A 175 -21.57 10.04 13.64
CA GLY A 175 -21.26 9.63 12.28
C GLY A 175 -19.96 10.27 11.77
N ALA A 176 -19.78 11.58 11.97
CA ALA A 176 -18.55 12.27 11.61
C ALA A 176 -17.33 11.70 12.34
N LEU A 177 -17.43 11.48 13.66
CA LEU A 177 -16.36 10.88 14.45
C LEU A 177 -16.01 9.46 13.97
N ASN A 178 -17.04 8.63 13.72
CA ASN A 178 -16.87 7.28 13.21
C ASN A 178 -16.18 7.28 11.83
N HIS A 179 -16.56 8.18 10.92
CA HIS A 179 -15.92 8.31 9.62
C HIS A 179 -14.46 8.78 9.73
N VAL A 180 -14.14 9.71 10.65
CA VAL A 180 -12.75 10.12 10.89
C VAL A 180 -11.91 8.93 11.36
N VAL A 181 -12.41 8.16 12.32
CA VAL A 181 -11.71 6.96 12.85
C VAL A 181 -11.56 5.89 11.76
N ALA A 182 -12.58 5.68 10.93
CA ALA A 182 -12.54 4.69 9.85
C ALA A 182 -11.63 5.09 8.67
N LEU A 183 -11.56 6.38 8.34
CA LEU A 183 -10.76 6.90 7.23
C LEU A 183 -9.29 7.12 7.61
N ALA A 184 -9.00 7.48 8.86
CA ALA A 184 -7.66 7.81 9.31
C ALA A 184 -6.61 6.73 8.98
N PRO A 185 -6.84 5.42 9.20
CA PRO A 185 -5.91 4.36 8.81
C PRO A 185 -5.60 4.31 7.30
N LYS A 186 -6.59 4.57 6.45
CA LYS A 186 -6.41 4.57 4.98
C LYS A 186 -5.56 5.75 4.52
N VAL A 187 -5.80 6.95 5.07
CA VAL A 187 -4.97 8.12 4.81
C VAL A 187 -3.55 7.91 5.34
N LEU A 188 -3.42 7.33 6.53
CA LEU A 188 -2.12 7.00 7.12
C LEU A 188 -1.33 5.98 6.33
N ALA A 189 -1.98 5.01 5.68
CA ALA A 189 -1.29 4.04 4.84
C ALA A 189 -0.75 4.67 3.55
N LEU A 190 -1.24 5.85 3.16
CA LEU A 190 -0.91 6.47 1.88
C LEU A 190 0.57 6.87 1.80
N ILE A 191 1.01 7.66 2.77
CA ILE A 191 2.37 8.19 2.79
C ILE A 191 3.45 7.11 2.99
N PRO A 192 3.36 6.15 3.93
CA PRO A 192 4.34 5.08 4.06
C PRO A 192 4.37 4.17 2.82
N GLY A 193 3.23 3.93 2.15
CA GLY A 193 3.20 3.24 0.86
C GLY A 193 4.00 3.97 -0.22
N LEU A 194 3.81 5.30 -0.33
CA LEU A 194 4.54 6.18 -1.23
C LEU A 194 6.04 6.28 -0.90
N LEU A 195 6.39 6.47 0.37
CA LEU A 195 7.78 6.55 0.83
C LEU A 195 8.52 5.25 0.52
N ARG A 196 7.89 4.09 0.78
CA ARG A 196 8.45 2.79 0.41
C ARG A 196 8.64 2.67 -1.09
N ALA A 197 7.67 3.08 -1.90
CA ALA A 197 7.79 3.07 -3.36
C ALA A 197 8.94 3.96 -3.85
N ALA A 198 9.10 5.16 -3.28
CA ALA A 198 10.16 6.09 -3.63
C ALA A 198 11.55 5.54 -3.26
N VAL A 199 11.69 4.96 -2.08
CA VAL A 199 12.93 4.29 -1.66
C VAL A 199 13.25 3.09 -2.55
N SER A 200 12.25 2.28 -2.88
CA SER A 200 12.37 1.16 -3.82
C SER A 200 12.77 1.62 -5.22
N ALA A 201 12.17 2.69 -5.74
CA ALA A 201 12.56 3.29 -7.02
C ALA A 201 13.98 3.84 -6.99
N LYS A 202 14.44 4.40 -5.86
CA LYS A 202 15.82 4.87 -5.71
C LYS A 202 16.83 3.73 -5.81
N VAL A 203 16.52 2.55 -5.29
CA VAL A 203 17.37 1.36 -5.43
C VAL A 203 17.46 0.90 -6.90
N LEU A 204 16.32 0.91 -7.61
CA LEU A 204 16.28 0.52 -9.02
C LEU A 204 16.99 1.52 -9.94
N PHE A 205 16.88 2.80 -9.62
CA PHE A 205 17.40 3.90 -10.44
C PHE A 205 18.27 4.84 -9.57
N PRO A 206 19.49 4.42 -9.20
CA PRO A 206 20.33 5.20 -8.28
C PRO A 206 20.78 6.55 -8.86
N GLN A 207 20.78 6.71 -10.18
CA GLN A 207 21.17 7.95 -10.85
C GLN A 207 20.07 9.03 -10.86
N THR A 208 18.79 8.67 -10.70
CA THR A 208 17.73 9.67 -10.63
C THR A 208 17.63 10.28 -9.24
N SER A 209 17.50 11.60 -9.19
CA SER A 209 17.29 12.38 -7.97
C SER A 209 15.81 12.42 -7.55
N ALA A 210 14.88 12.20 -8.49
CA ALA A 210 13.44 12.39 -8.25
C ALA A 210 12.88 11.55 -7.09
N PRO A 211 13.20 10.25 -6.95
CA PRO A 211 12.70 9.47 -5.81
C PRO A 211 13.23 9.96 -4.47
N GLY A 212 14.48 10.44 -4.39
CA GLY A 212 15.05 10.99 -3.16
C GLY A 212 14.42 12.32 -2.74
N TRP A 213 14.11 13.19 -3.71
CA TRP A 213 13.31 14.40 -3.46
C TRP A 213 11.90 14.07 -2.99
N LEU A 214 11.26 13.06 -3.58
CA LEU A 214 9.95 12.60 -3.13
C LEU A 214 9.98 12.14 -1.66
N VAL A 215 11.01 11.39 -1.25
CA VAL A 215 11.20 11.01 0.18
C VAL A 215 11.37 12.24 1.06
N THR A 216 12.18 13.20 0.63
CA THR A 216 12.45 14.44 1.38
C THR A 216 11.18 15.27 1.58
N LEU A 217 10.34 15.39 0.55
CA LEU A 217 9.10 16.15 0.60
C LEU A 217 7.98 15.43 1.35
N ALA A 218 7.81 14.11 1.14
CA ALA A 218 6.71 13.36 1.74
C ALA A 218 6.91 13.09 3.24
N SER A 219 8.15 12.99 3.72
CA SER A 219 8.46 12.70 5.13
C SER A 219 7.90 13.73 6.14
N PRO A 220 8.03 15.06 5.96
CA PRO A 220 7.44 16.04 6.88
C PRO A 220 5.91 16.00 6.89
N PHE A 221 5.24 15.76 5.76
CA PHE A 221 3.80 15.54 5.73
C PHE A 221 3.40 14.28 6.51
N TYR A 222 4.19 13.21 6.38
CA TYR A 222 3.97 12.00 7.17
C TYR A 222 4.11 12.26 8.66
N LEU A 223 5.13 13.00 9.06
CA LEU A 223 5.38 13.37 10.46
C LEU A 223 4.19 14.13 11.04
N LEU A 224 3.69 15.15 10.34
CA LEU A 224 2.53 15.93 10.78
C LEU A 224 1.29 15.05 10.93
N LEU A 225 0.99 14.23 9.93
CA LEU A 225 -0.17 13.34 9.93
C LEU A 225 -0.10 12.31 11.07
N LEU A 226 1.07 11.69 11.24
CA LEU A 226 1.33 10.73 12.31
C LEU A 226 1.19 11.39 13.69
N PHE A 227 1.69 12.62 13.86
CA PHE A 227 1.56 13.38 15.10
C PHE A 227 0.08 13.59 15.46
N VAL A 228 -0.73 14.10 14.53
CA VAL A 228 -2.16 14.35 14.76
C VAL A 228 -2.90 13.08 15.16
N ILE A 229 -2.65 11.98 14.47
CA ILE A 229 -3.40 10.73 14.74
C ILE A 229 -2.91 10.05 16.01
N MET A 230 -1.61 10.06 16.30
CA MET A 230 -1.07 9.51 17.55
C MET A 230 -1.43 10.37 18.77
N MET A 231 -1.80 11.64 18.57
CA MET A 231 -2.29 12.48 19.66
C MET A 231 -3.63 11.96 20.22
N LEU A 232 -4.51 11.39 19.39
CA LEU A 232 -5.83 10.89 19.83
C LEU A 232 -5.75 9.85 20.96
N PRO A 233 -5.06 8.70 20.81
CA PRO A 233 -4.96 7.72 21.89
C PRO A 233 -4.24 8.29 23.12
N TYR A 234 -3.29 9.22 22.94
CA TYR A 234 -2.64 9.89 24.06
C TYR A 234 -3.62 10.78 24.85
N GLN A 235 -4.41 11.61 24.18
CA GLN A 235 -5.41 12.47 24.83
C GLN A 235 -6.51 11.67 25.55
N LEU A 236 -6.87 10.50 25.01
CA LEU A 236 -7.88 9.63 25.62
C LEU A 236 -7.40 8.93 26.89
N THR A 237 -6.09 8.73 27.05
CA THR A 237 -5.54 7.87 28.11
C THR A 237 -4.64 8.59 29.10
N GLY A 238 -4.00 9.69 28.69
CA GLY A 238 -2.92 10.34 29.43
C GLY A 238 -1.69 9.45 29.69
N SER A 239 -1.57 8.29 29.02
CA SER A 239 -0.56 7.30 29.37
C SER A 239 0.84 7.72 28.90
N PRO A 240 1.87 7.72 29.78
CA PRO A 240 3.24 8.05 29.39
C PRO A 240 3.83 7.02 28.42
N LEU A 241 3.35 5.77 28.42
CA LEU A 241 3.77 4.75 27.46
C LEU A 241 3.33 5.10 26.03
N LEU A 242 2.13 5.67 25.88
CA LEU A 242 1.62 6.11 24.58
C LEU A 242 2.35 7.35 24.07
N MET A 243 2.78 8.24 24.97
CA MET A 243 3.69 9.34 24.62
C MET A 243 5.02 8.81 24.08
N LEU A 244 5.63 7.82 24.74
CA LEU A 244 6.88 7.22 24.26
C LEU A 244 6.70 6.49 22.92
N ALA A 245 5.58 5.77 22.75
CA ALA A 245 5.23 5.15 21.48
C ALA A 245 5.14 6.18 20.35
N MET A 246 4.46 7.30 20.60
CA MET A 246 4.35 8.43 19.66
C MET A 246 5.73 8.99 19.31
N LEU A 247 6.62 9.21 20.28
CA LEU A 247 7.99 9.67 20.02
C LEU A 247 8.76 8.69 19.12
N CYS A 248 8.70 7.39 19.41
CA CYS A 248 9.33 6.36 18.58
C CYS A 248 8.81 6.39 17.13
N PHE A 249 7.49 6.47 16.96
CA PHE A 249 6.86 6.58 15.64
C PHE A 249 7.27 7.85 14.88
N LEU A 250 7.38 9.00 15.56
CA LEU A 250 7.78 10.28 14.94
C LEU A 250 9.26 10.32 14.55
N LEU A 251 10.14 9.66 15.32
CA LEU A 251 11.57 9.61 15.01
C LEU A 251 11.85 8.85 13.70
N GLY A 252 11.00 7.89 13.31
CA GLY A 252 11.13 7.15 12.05
C GLY A 252 11.09 8.08 10.82
N PRO A 253 10.03 8.88 10.61
CA PRO A 253 9.93 9.87 9.55
C PRO A 253 10.98 10.99 9.64
N VAL A 254 11.39 11.42 10.84
CA VAL A 254 12.51 12.37 10.98
C VAL A 254 13.79 11.78 10.40
N TRP A 255 14.07 10.51 10.68
CA TRP A 255 15.23 9.81 10.13
C TRP A 255 15.15 9.68 8.60
N LEU A 256 13.97 9.36 8.08
CA LEU A 256 13.71 9.30 6.63
C LEU A 256 13.90 10.66 5.96
N TRP A 257 13.41 11.75 6.58
CA TRP A 257 13.58 13.10 6.07
C TRP A 257 15.05 13.49 5.97
N ARG A 258 15.84 13.26 7.02
CA ARG A 258 17.29 13.52 7.02
C ARG A 258 18.00 12.68 5.96
N SER A 259 17.65 11.40 5.85
CA SER A 259 18.21 10.49 4.85
C SER A 259 17.78 10.84 3.42
N GLY A 260 16.60 11.44 3.24
CA GLY A 260 16.03 11.82 1.96
C GLY A 260 16.94 12.77 1.17
N THR A 261 17.57 13.73 1.86
CA THR A 261 18.51 14.66 1.23
C THR A 261 19.76 13.97 0.70
N ALA A 262 20.24 12.93 1.39
CA ALA A 262 21.33 12.09 0.91
C ALA A 262 20.87 11.20 -0.27
N LEU A 263 19.65 10.64 -0.20
CA LEU A 263 19.04 9.86 -1.29
C LEU A 263 18.70 10.69 -2.52
N ALA A 264 18.55 12.01 -2.40
CA ALA A 264 18.29 12.89 -3.54
C ALA A 264 19.54 13.10 -4.42
N ARG A 265 20.73 12.79 -3.91
CA ARG A 265 21.98 12.88 -4.68
C ARG A 265 22.08 11.68 -5.63
N PRO A 266 22.58 11.86 -6.86
CA PRO A 266 23.04 10.76 -7.70
C PRO A 266 24.17 10.03 -6.97
N THR A 267 24.04 8.72 -6.81
CA THR A 267 24.97 7.89 -6.04
C THR A 267 25.28 6.61 -6.79
N ARG A 268 26.39 5.95 -6.44
CA ARG A 268 26.68 4.63 -7.02
C ARG A 268 25.65 3.59 -6.53
N PRO A 269 25.37 2.52 -7.30
CA PRO A 269 24.41 1.49 -6.90
C PRO A 269 24.71 0.89 -5.52
N GLU A 270 25.95 0.47 -5.25
CA GLU A 270 26.36 -0.06 -3.93
C GLU A 270 26.14 0.93 -2.78
N GLU A 271 26.52 2.19 -2.96
CA GLU A 271 26.32 3.25 -1.95
C GLU A 271 24.84 3.48 -1.67
N THR A 272 24.02 3.46 -2.72
CA THR A 272 22.56 3.64 -2.62
C THR A 272 21.94 2.51 -1.81
N VAL A 273 22.32 1.26 -2.09
CA VAL A 273 21.85 0.08 -1.34
C VAL A 273 22.24 0.18 0.13
N ALA A 274 23.50 0.52 0.43
CA ALA A 274 23.98 0.66 1.81
C ALA A 274 23.21 1.75 2.58
N LEU A 275 23.00 2.92 1.94
CA LEU A 275 22.24 4.02 2.51
C LEU A 275 20.78 3.61 2.78
N VAL A 276 20.11 2.98 1.81
CA VAL A 276 18.73 2.51 1.97
C VAL A 276 18.62 1.44 3.05
N LYS A 277 19.56 0.48 3.11
CA LYS A 277 19.59 -0.56 4.16
C LYS A 277 19.64 0.08 5.55
N LYS A 278 20.55 1.04 5.75
CA LYS A 278 20.68 1.79 7.00
C LYS A 278 19.41 2.57 7.32
N THR A 279 18.90 3.33 6.36
CA THR A 279 17.71 4.18 6.56
C THR A 279 16.47 3.37 6.90
N ARG A 280 16.23 2.27 6.16
CA ARG A 280 15.09 1.39 6.41
C ARG A 280 15.24 0.61 7.71
N GLY A 281 16.43 0.13 8.04
CA GLY A 281 16.70 -0.59 9.28
C GLY A 281 16.37 0.25 10.52
N VAL A 282 16.85 1.49 10.57
CA VAL A 282 16.56 2.42 11.67
C VAL A 282 15.06 2.73 11.75
N SER A 283 14.41 3.01 10.61
CA SER A 283 12.98 3.31 10.58
C SER A 283 12.12 2.13 11.04
N ILE A 284 12.45 0.89 10.61
CA ILE A 284 11.76 -0.33 11.05
C ILE A 284 11.97 -0.54 12.55
N ALA A 285 13.19 -0.36 13.07
CA ALA A 285 13.47 -0.52 14.49
C ALA A 285 12.66 0.48 15.34
N LEU A 286 12.63 1.76 14.94
CA LEU A 286 11.88 2.81 15.63
C LEU A 286 10.37 2.56 15.59
N ASN A 287 9.81 2.25 14.42
CA ASN A 287 8.39 1.94 14.27
C ASN A 287 8.00 0.64 14.99
N GLY A 288 8.88 -0.36 14.99
CA GLY A 288 8.67 -1.61 15.72
C GLY A 288 8.64 -1.39 17.23
N ALA A 289 9.58 -0.61 17.76
CA ALA A 289 9.56 -0.21 19.17
C ALA A 289 8.31 0.60 19.52
N GLY A 290 7.93 1.56 18.67
CA GLY A 290 6.69 2.33 18.82
C GLY A 290 5.44 1.45 18.82
N ALA A 291 5.36 0.45 17.94
CA ALA A 291 4.22 -0.48 17.87
C ALA A 291 4.11 -1.35 19.12
N VAL A 292 5.23 -1.86 19.64
CA VAL A 292 5.25 -2.63 20.90
C VAL A 292 4.81 -1.77 22.07
N LEU A 293 5.34 -0.55 22.20
CA LEU A 293 4.95 0.39 23.26
C LEU A 293 3.48 0.81 23.15
N LEU A 294 2.98 1.03 21.93
CA LEU A 294 1.58 1.33 21.67
C LEU A 294 0.68 0.20 22.14
N LEU A 295 1.02 -1.05 21.80
CA LEU A 295 0.25 -2.22 22.19
C LEU A 295 0.21 -2.38 23.72
N ILE A 296 1.36 -2.30 24.39
CA ILE A 296 1.43 -2.35 25.86
C ILE A 296 0.64 -1.19 26.47
N GLY A 297 0.78 0.02 25.93
CA GLY A 297 0.07 1.21 26.39
C GLY A 297 -1.44 1.09 26.27
N VAL A 298 -1.95 0.58 25.14
CA VAL A 298 -3.41 0.37 24.94
C VAL A 298 -3.95 -0.71 25.88
N LEU A 299 -3.22 -1.83 26.04
CA LEU A 299 -3.63 -2.92 26.93
C LEU A 299 -3.65 -2.49 28.40
N THR A 300 -2.69 -1.68 28.83
CA THR A 300 -2.59 -1.18 30.22
C THR A 300 -3.55 -0.05 30.53
N ALA A 301 -3.94 0.76 29.53
CA ALA A 301 -4.88 1.86 29.70
C ALA A 301 -6.34 1.40 29.88
N GLY A 302 -6.65 0.11 29.68
CA GLY A 302 -7.98 -0.45 29.96
C GLY A 302 -9.09 0.08 29.05
N ILE A 303 -8.77 0.53 27.82
CA ILE A 303 -9.71 1.24 26.91
C ILE A 303 -10.83 0.32 26.37
N GLY A 304 -10.91 -0.94 26.79
CA GLY A 304 -11.90 -1.89 26.27
C GLY A 304 -11.79 -2.13 24.75
N ILE A 305 -10.67 -1.74 24.13
CA ILE A 305 -10.43 -1.99 22.70
C ILE A 305 -10.17 -3.48 22.53
N ASP A 306 -11.06 -4.14 21.79
CA ASP A 306 -10.92 -5.54 21.46
C ASP A 306 -9.63 -5.80 20.66
N ALA A 307 -8.87 -6.83 21.07
CA ALA A 307 -7.62 -7.22 20.43
C ALA A 307 -7.81 -7.53 18.93
N LEU A 308 -8.98 -8.09 18.56
CA LEU A 308 -9.32 -8.36 17.17
C LEU A 308 -9.45 -7.07 16.34
N SER A 309 -9.96 -5.98 16.93
CA SER A 309 -10.07 -4.68 16.25
C SER A 309 -8.70 -4.05 15.97
N VAL A 310 -7.77 -4.16 16.92
CA VAL A 310 -6.38 -3.72 16.72
C VAL A 310 -5.72 -4.55 15.63
N PHE A 311 -5.84 -5.88 15.71
CA PHE A 311 -5.29 -6.80 14.71
C PHE A 311 -5.83 -6.52 13.30
N LYS A 312 -7.16 -6.33 13.18
CA LYS A 312 -7.84 -5.94 11.95
C LYS A 312 -7.28 -4.64 11.38
N ALA A 313 -7.14 -3.61 12.20
CA ALA A 313 -6.59 -2.32 11.78
C ALA A 313 -5.13 -2.47 11.28
N LEU A 314 -4.30 -3.24 11.98
CA LEU A 314 -2.90 -3.48 11.60
C LEU A 314 -2.79 -4.22 10.27
N ILE A 315 -3.57 -5.29 10.07
CA ILE A 315 -3.61 -6.02 8.79
C ILE A 315 -4.09 -5.11 7.66
N GLY A 316 -5.15 -4.34 7.90
CA GLY A 316 -5.70 -3.41 6.91
C GLY A 316 -4.67 -2.35 6.49
N ILE A 317 -3.95 -1.75 7.45
CA ILE A 317 -2.86 -0.82 7.16
C ILE A 317 -1.74 -1.51 6.37
N ALA A 318 -1.30 -2.70 6.80
CA ALA A 318 -0.25 -3.44 6.14
C ALA A 318 -0.59 -3.79 4.68
N ALA A 319 -1.79 -4.30 4.42
CA ALA A 319 -2.28 -4.59 3.06
C ALA A 319 -2.27 -3.34 2.19
N ASN A 320 -2.81 -2.22 2.69
CA ASN A 320 -2.87 -0.95 1.96
C ASN A 320 -1.48 -0.41 1.66
N VAL A 321 -0.54 -0.46 2.61
CA VAL A 321 0.85 -0.02 2.40
C VAL A 321 1.51 -0.87 1.31
N LEU A 322 1.36 -2.20 1.34
CA LEU A 322 1.95 -3.10 0.34
C LEU A 322 1.42 -2.82 -1.07
N ILE A 323 0.09 -2.74 -1.21
CA ILE A 323 -0.55 -2.54 -2.51
C ILE A 323 -0.23 -1.14 -3.05
N LEU A 324 -0.32 -0.13 -2.19
CA LEU A 324 0.02 1.23 -2.58
C LEU A 324 1.49 1.38 -2.96
N SER A 325 2.41 0.67 -2.31
CA SER A 325 3.81 0.71 -2.74
C SER A 325 3.99 0.25 -4.19
N VAL A 326 3.19 -0.72 -4.66
CA VAL A 326 3.20 -1.15 -6.06
C VAL A 326 2.55 -0.10 -6.96
N VAL A 327 1.39 0.43 -6.59
CA VAL A 327 0.71 1.48 -7.36
C VAL A 327 1.60 2.73 -7.50
N ALA A 328 2.19 3.17 -6.40
CA ALA A 328 3.02 4.37 -6.35
C ALA A 328 4.31 4.21 -7.16
N ILE A 329 4.96 3.03 -7.14
CA ILE A 329 6.15 2.81 -7.97
C ILE A 329 5.79 2.77 -9.46
N ASP A 330 4.66 2.14 -9.82
CA ASP A 330 4.18 2.07 -11.21
C ASP A 330 3.86 3.49 -11.74
N VAL A 331 3.24 4.33 -10.91
CA VAL A 331 2.98 5.75 -11.23
C VAL A 331 4.27 6.55 -11.34
N LEU A 332 5.22 6.36 -10.42
CA LEU A 332 6.50 7.08 -10.41
C LEU A 332 7.33 6.75 -11.65
N ILE A 333 7.48 5.48 -11.99
CA ILE A 333 8.20 5.04 -13.21
C ILE A 333 7.49 5.54 -14.46
N GLY A 334 6.16 5.44 -14.50
CA GLY A 334 5.35 5.99 -15.59
C GLY A 334 5.47 7.52 -15.73
N GLY A 335 5.69 8.24 -14.64
CA GLY A 335 5.92 9.69 -14.63
C GLY A 335 7.32 10.05 -15.13
N MET A 336 8.35 9.34 -14.65
CA MET A 336 9.74 9.56 -15.05
C MET A 336 9.96 9.31 -16.54
N SER A 337 9.38 8.23 -17.08
CA SER A 337 9.44 7.94 -18.52
C SER A 337 8.83 9.05 -19.37
N ARG A 338 7.63 9.54 -19.01
CA ARG A 338 7.00 10.67 -19.74
C ARG A 338 7.81 11.96 -19.66
N ALA A 339 8.30 12.32 -18.47
CA ALA A 339 9.10 13.53 -18.29
C ALA A 339 10.37 13.53 -19.15
N ARG A 340 10.96 12.35 -19.36
CA ARG A 340 12.14 12.16 -20.20
C ARG A 340 11.85 12.25 -21.69
N THR A 341 10.74 11.69 -22.17
CA THR A 341 10.32 11.88 -23.56
C THR A 341 10.24 13.37 -23.90
N ILE A 342 9.66 14.16 -22.99
CA ILE A 342 9.59 15.63 -23.13
C ILE A 342 10.99 16.27 -23.06
N ALA A 343 11.87 15.82 -22.16
CA ALA A 343 13.22 16.38 -22.04
C ALA A 343 14.11 16.08 -23.26
N ARG A 344 13.99 14.89 -23.88
CA ARG A 344 14.71 14.50 -25.10
C ARG A 344 14.32 15.35 -26.31
N GLU A 345 13.06 15.77 -26.39
CA GLU A 345 12.62 16.70 -27.43
C GLU A 345 13.32 18.07 -27.30
N VAL A 346 13.84 18.39 -26.11
CA VAL A 346 14.49 19.67 -25.80
C VAL A 346 16.03 19.59 -25.84
N VAL A 347 16.63 18.43 -25.53
CA VAL A 347 18.09 18.26 -25.42
C VAL A 347 18.56 17.07 -26.27
N SER A 348 19.40 17.33 -27.27
CA SER A 348 19.91 16.33 -28.21
C SER A 348 21.05 15.46 -27.63
N ASP A 349 20.91 14.14 -27.82
CA ASP A 349 21.98 13.11 -27.91
C ASP A 349 22.89 12.85 -26.68
N GLU A 350 22.32 12.45 -25.55
CA GLU A 350 23.06 11.64 -24.55
C GLU A 350 22.25 10.40 -24.15
N ALA A 351 22.88 9.22 -24.18
CA ALA A 351 22.23 7.93 -23.89
C ALA A 351 22.09 7.73 -22.37
N ASP A 352 20.85 7.60 -21.85
CA ASP A 352 20.56 7.48 -20.42
C ASP A 352 20.10 6.05 -20.04
N PRO A 353 20.56 5.48 -18.90
CA PRO A 353 20.17 4.15 -18.41
C PRO A 353 18.67 3.83 -18.31
N LEU A 354 17.77 4.81 -18.11
CA LEU A 354 16.32 4.50 -18.11
C LEU A 354 15.81 4.19 -19.51
N ASP A 355 16.49 4.65 -20.55
CA ASP A 355 16.06 4.42 -21.92
C ASP A 355 16.25 2.95 -22.28
N THR A 356 17.40 2.38 -21.88
CA THR A 356 17.62 0.93 -21.92
C THR A 356 16.52 0.18 -21.17
N PHE A 357 16.13 0.64 -19.98
CA PHE A 357 15.03 0.03 -19.22
C PHE A 357 13.67 0.12 -19.94
N MET A 358 13.37 1.24 -20.58
CA MET A 358 12.10 1.44 -21.30
C MET A 358 12.06 0.65 -22.60
N ASP A 359 13.18 0.55 -23.30
CA ASP A 359 13.33 -0.26 -24.51
C ASP A 359 13.22 -1.74 -24.17
N GLU A 360 13.84 -2.20 -23.07
CA GLU A 360 13.63 -3.54 -22.51
C GLU A 360 12.16 -3.81 -22.19
N ALA A 361 11.47 -2.86 -21.55
CA ALA A 361 10.05 -2.98 -21.20
C ALA A 361 9.14 -3.02 -22.44
N ALA A 362 9.44 -2.21 -23.46
CA ALA A 362 8.72 -2.20 -24.73
C ALA A 362 8.94 -3.50 -25.51
N ALA A 363 10.19 -3.97 -25.60
CA ALA A 363 10.52 -5.25 -26.22
C ALA A 363 9.83 -6.43 -25.52
N ALA A 364 9.75 -6.40 -24.17
CA ALA A 364 9.07 -7.42 -23.38
C ALA A 364 7.55 -7.45 -23.55
N THR A 365 6.94 -6.36 -24.02
CA THR A 365 5.48 -6.23 -24.17
C THR A 365 5.01 -6.27 -25.62
N GLY A 366 5.93 -6.29 -26.59
CA GLY A 366 5.62 -6.42 -28.01
C GLY A 366 5.05 -7.81 -28.38
N PRO A 367 4.34 -7.93 -29.52
CA PRO A 367 3.96 -9.24 -30.03
C PRO A 367 5.22 -10.10 -30.23
N PRO A 368 5.16 -11.41 -29.94
CA PRO A 368 6.29 -12.29 -30.21
C PRO A 368 6.69 -12.14 -31.69
N PRO A 369 7.99 -12.08 -32.02
CA PRO A 369 8.44 -11.93 -33.40
C PRO A 369 7.78 -13.01 -34.27
N GLU A 370 7.15 -12.59 -35.36
CA GLU A 370 6.57 -13.50 -36.35
C GLU A 370 7.72 -14.32 -36.97
N GLY A 371 7.82 -15.58 -36.53
CA GLY A 371 8.82 -16.55 -36.99
C GLY A 371 8.21 -17.62 -37.87
#